data_AF-A0A3G7UB50-F1
#
_entry.id   AF-A0A3G7UB50-F1
#
_cell.length_a   1.000
_cell.length_b   1.000
_cell.length_c   1.000
_cell.angle_alpha   90.00
_cell.angle_beta   90.00
_cell.angle_gamma   90.00
#
_symmetry.space_group_name_H-M   'P 1'
#
loop_
_entity.id
_entity.type
_entity.pdbx_description
1 polymer ?
#
loop_
_entity_poly.entity_id
_entity_poly.type
_entity_poly.pdbx_seq_one_letter_code
_entity_poly.pdbx_strand_id
1 'polypeptide(L)' 'MIITADSAVSMVDIHDRRPVVLTPDLAREWLDLVTPKERAERMMLHQGEPAEVFEWFKVNTAVGNVISF' A
#
# COMPACT_ATOMS: atom_id res chain seq x y z
N MET A 1 -7.53 1.06 -10.20
CA MET A 1 -7.15 2.20 -9.34
C MET A 1 -6.63 1.64 -8.02
N ILE A 2 -5.53 2.18 -7.48
CA ILE A 2 -4.94 1.76 -6.19
C ILE A 2 -5.13 2.91 -5.19
N ILE A 3 -5.50 2.60 -3.95
CA ILE A 3 -5.61 3.59 -2.86
C ILE A 3 -4.21 3.83 -2.29
N THR A 4 -3.83 5.10 -2.16
CA THR A 4 -2.51 5.50 -1.68
C THR A 4 -2.61 6.38 -0.44
N ALA A 5 -1.56 6.36 0.38
CA ALA A 5 -1.32 7.25 1.51
C ALA A 5 -0.01 8.02 1.29
N ASP A 6 0.24 9.05 2.09
CA ASP A 6 1.52 9.75 2.08
C ASP A 6 2.65 8.80 2.51
N SER A 7 3.85 9.05 1.99
CA SER A 7 5.03 8.30 2.41
C SER A 7 5.30 8.49 3.90
N ALA A 8 5.62 7.39 4.56
CA ALA A 8 6.25 7.45 5.87
C ALA A 8 7.70 7.93 5.71
N VAL A 9 8.30 8.48 6.78
CA VAL A 9 9.66 9.04 6.77
C VAL A 9 10.70 8.08 6.20
N SER A 10 10.55 6.78 6.47
CA SER A 10 11.42 5.70 5.93
C SER A 10 11.35 5.51 4.40
N MET A 11 10.38 6.14 3.73
CA MET A 11 10.14 6.01 2.29
C MET A 11 10.25 7.34 1.52
N VAL A 12 10.41 8.47 2.21
CA VAL A 12 10.45 9.81 1.58
C VAL A 12 11.61 9.94 0.58
N ASP A 13 12.74 9.29 0.85
CA ASP A 13 13.90 9.28 -0.05
C ASP A 13 13.70 8.39 -1.30
N ILE A 14 12.60 7.63 -1.37
CA ILE A 14 12.25 6.71 -2.47
C ILE A 14 11.10 7.28 -3.32
N HIS A 15 10.00 7.72 -2.69
CA HIS A 15 8.84 8.31 -3.36
C HIS A 15 7.98 9.11 -2.37
N ASP A 16 7.08 9.96 -2.87
CA ASP A 16 6.16 10.80 -2.08
C ASP A 16 4.85 10.10 -1.62
N ARG A 17 4.52 8.92 -2.18
CA ARG A 17 3.28 8.20 -1.94
C ARG A 17 3.54 6.71 -1.79
N ARG A 18 2.76 6.05 -0.91
CA ARG A 18 2.76 4.58 -0.72
C ARG A 18 1.40 3.98 -0.99
N PRO A 19 1.30 2.73 -1.48
CA PRO A 19 0.04 2.00 -1.46
C PRO A 19 -0.42 1.77 -0.01
N VAL A 20 -1.73 1.81 0.22
CA VAL A 20 -2.32 1.28 1.45
C VAL A 20 -2.25 -0.25 1.36
N VAL A 21 -1.48 -0.87 2.25
CA VAL A 21 -1.37 -2.33 2.35
C VAL A 21 -2.15 -2.79 3.58
N LEU A 22 -3.01 -3.79 3.43
CA LEU A 22 -3.79 -4.38 4.52
C LEU A 22 -3.28 -5.78 4.83
N THR A 23 -3.38 -6.20 6.09
CA THR A 23 -3.21 -7.61 6.45
C THR A 23 -4.23 -8.48 5.70
N PRO A 24 -4.00 -9.79 5.55
CA PRO A 24 -4.96 -10.68 4.89
C PRO A 24 -6.36 -10.62 5.51
N ASP A 25 -6.47 -10.51 6.83
CA ASP A 25 -7.78 -10.49 7.51
C ASP A 25 -8.53 -9.18 7.24
N LEU A 26 -7.83 -8.04 7.28
CA LEU A 26 -8.40 -6.75 6.92
C LEU A 26 -8.73 -6.69 5.42
N ALA A 27 -7.91 -7.28 4.55
CA ALA A 27 -8.22 -7.33 3.12
C ALA A 27 -9.52 -8.11 2.84
N ARG A 28 -9.79 -9.20 3.56
CA ARG A 28 -11.06 -9.94 3.45
C ARG A 28 -12.24 -9.12 3.94
N GLU A 29 -12.11 -8.47 5.10
CA GLU A 29 -13.16 -7.60 5.62
C GLU A 29 -13.45 -6.43 4.68
N TRP A 30 -12.41 -5.84 4.06
CA TRP A 30 -12.56 -4.75 3.10
C TRP A 30 -13.37 -5.15 1.87
N LEU A 31 -13.21 -6.39 1.40
CA LEU A 31 -13.90 -6.90 0.22
C LEU A 31 -15.34 -7.36 0.50
N ASP A 32 -15.72 -7.50 1.76
CA ASP A 32 -17.06 -7.91 2.13
C ASP A 32 -18.07 -6.78 1.86
N LEU A 33 -19.09 -7.09 1.06
CA LEU A 33 -20.13 -6.14 0.67
C LEU A 33 -21.02 -5.72 1.85
N VAL A 34 -21.02 -6.47 2.96
CA VAL A 34 -21.73 -6.06 4.18
C VAL A 34 -20.91 -5.12 5.07
N THR A 35 -19.62 -4.93 4.78
CA THR A 35 -18.77 -4.00 5.52
C THR A 35 -19.23 -2.56 5.29
N PRO A 36 -19.61 -1.81 6.34
CA PRO A 36 -19.99 -0.42 6.20
C PRO A 36 -18.84 0.44 5.68
N LYS A 37 -19.16 1.48 4.91
CA LYS A 37 -18.14 2.38 4.32
C LYS A 37 -17.25 3.00 5.39
N GLU A 38 -17.84 3.39 6.52
CA GLU A 38 -17.14 4.01 7.64
C GLU A 38 -16.14 3.03 8.29
N ARG A 39 -16.41 1.72 8.20
CA ARG A 39 -15.45 0.70 8.65
C ARG A 39 -14.29 0.59 7.67
N ALA A 40 -14.56 0.53 6.37
CA ALA A 40 -13.53 0.56 5.34
C ALA A 40 -12.64 1.81 5.47
N GLU A 41 -13.23 3.00 5.67
CA GLU A 41 -12.49 4.25 5.94
C GLU A 41 -11.55 4.14 7.15
N ARG A 42 -12.01 3.59 8.27
CA ARG A 42 -11.13 3.36 9.43
C ARG A 42 -9.99 2.39 9.14
N MET A 43 -10.18 1.42 8.25
CA MET A 43 -9.14 0.46 7.88
C MET A 43 -8.03 1.17 7.11
N MET A 44 -8.38 1.96 6.09
CA MET A 44 -7.37 2.66 5.28
C MET A 44 -6.64 3.77 6.05
N LEU A 45 -7.33 4.48 6.94
CA LEU A 45 -6.75 5.62 7.66
C LEU A 45 -5.84 5.21 8.82
N HIS A 46 -6.10 4.06 9.46
CA HIS A 46 -5.50 3.74 10.75
C HIS A 46 -4.96 2.31 10.90
N GLN A 47 -5.28 1.40 9.98
CA GLN A 47 -4.95 -0.03 10.12
C GLN A 47 -4.19 -0.59 8.90
N GLY A 48 -3.74 0.27 7.99
CA GLY A 48 -2.79 -0.13 6.96
C GLY A 48 -1.42 -0.46 7.58
N GLU A 49 -0.71 -1.41 6.97
CA GLU A 49 0.64 -1.79 7.39
C GLU A 49 1.56 -0.56 7.38
N PRO A 50 2.37 -0.36 8.43
CA PRO A 50 3.30 0.75 8.51
C PRO A 50 4.48 0.52 7.53
N ALA A 51 5.25 1.56 7.19
CA ALA A 51 6.34 1.38 6.21
C ALA A 51 7.49 0.53 6.76
N GLU A 52 7.62 0.48 8.08
CA GLU A 52 8.65 -0.22 8.84
C GLU A 52 8.56 -1.75 8.74
N VAL A 53 7.43 -2.31 8.28
CA VAL A 53 7.34 -3.76 7.98
C VAL A 53 7.84 -4.11 6.58
N PHE A 54 8.23 -3.11 5.78
CA PHE A 54 8.76 -3.30 4.43
C PHE A 54 10.25 -2.98 4.37
N GLU A 55 10.93 -3.68 3.46
CA GLU A 55 12.32 -3.43 3.10
C GLU A 55 12.41 -3.07 1.62
N TRP A 56 13.38 -2.23 1.28
CA TRP A 56 13.54 -1.68 -0.07
C TRP A 56 14.95 -1.95 -0.56
N PHE A 57 15.05 -2.36 -1.83
CA PHE A 57 16.33 -2.67 -2.47
C PHE A 57 16.38 -1.99 -3.84
N LYS A 58 17.56 -1.48 -4.17
CA LYS A 58 17.80 -0.91 -5.50
C LYS A 58 17.77 -2.03 -6.55
N VAL A 59 16.95 -1.86 -7.58
CA VAL A 59 16.85 -2.78 -8.72
C VAL A 59 17.47 -2.18 -9.98
N ASN A 60 17.69 -3.02 -11.00
CA ASN A 60 18.16 -2.57 -12.32
C ASN A 60 17.07 -1.71 -13.01
N THR A 61 17.49 -0.68 -13.75
CA THR A 61 16.61 0.23 -14.50
C THR A 61 15.77 -0.45 -15.58
N ALA A 62 16.17 -1.64 -16.04
CA ALA A 62 15.40 -2.45 -16.97
C ALA A 62 13.97 -2.75 -16.49
N VAL A 63 13.71 -2.72 -15.16
CA VAL A 63 12.37 -2.90 -14.59
C VAL A 63 11.33 -1.90 -15.12
N GLY A 64 11.77 -0.71 -15.54
CA GLY A 64 10.89 0.33 -16.10
C GLY A 64 10.48 0.05 -17.55
N ASN A 65 11.09 -0.94 -18.22
CA ASN A 65 10.74 -1.31 -19.58
C ASN A 65 9.72 -2.46 -19.59
N VAL A 66 8.44 -2.10 -19.75
CA VAL A 66 7.33 -3.06 -19.81
C VAL A 66 7.24 -3.84 -21.13
N ILE A 67 8.14 -3.58 -22.07
CA ILE A 67 8.29 -4.32 -23.32
C ILE A 67 9.55 -5.18 -23.19
N SER A 68 9.49 -6.18 -22.33
CA SER A 68 10.52 -7.23 -22.27
C SER A 68 9.99 -8.45 -23.02
N PHE A 69 10.66 -8.83 -24.11
CA PHE A 69 10.45 -10.09 -24.84
C PHE A 69 11.17 -11.24 -24.15
#